data_AF-A0A1F4CPT8-F1
#
_entry.id   AF-A0A1F4CPT8-F1
#
_cell.length_a   1.000
_cell.length_b   1.000
_cell.length_c   1.000
_cell.angle_alpha   90.00
_cell.angle_beta   90.00
_cell.angle_gamma   90.00
#
_symmetry.space_group_name_H-M   'P 1'
#
loop_
_entity.id
_entity.type
_entity.pdbx_description
1 polymer ?
#
loop_
_entity_poly.entity_id
_entity_poly.type
_entity_poly.pdbx_seq_one_letter_code
_entity_poly.pdbx_strand_id
1 'polypeptide(L)'
;MERAQTLKILNALAHGVHPATGEQFASDSPYQHPDTVRALFEAMRAVESNGAAPAARGQPAASLPGNAGSRWTSEEEERLAAAFDSGRTVDELAREHNRTRAAIEARLVRLGKLDASAVTTPLRYPPKSGGRSAQNNV
;
A
#
# COMPACT_ATOMS: atom_id res chain seq x y z
N MET A 1 -34.81 0.29 -8.91
CA MET A 1 -34.13 -0.97 -8.57
C MET A 1 -33.59 -0.85 -7.15
N GLU A 2 -33.81 -1.87 -6.32
CA GLU A 2 -33.32 -1.88 -4.93
C GLU A 2 -31.82 -2.19 -4.91
N ARG A 3 -31.05 -1.54 -4.02
CA ARG A 3 -29.59 -1.71 -3.91
C ARG A 3 -29.17 -3.18 -3.75
N ALA A 4 -29.92 -3.95 -2.97
CA ALA A 4 -29.66 -5.38 -2.79
C ALA A 4 -29.83 -6.19 -4.08
N GLN A 5 -30.78 -5.80 -4.94
CA GLN A 5 -31.00 -6.43 -6.25
C GLN A 5 -29.89 -6.08 -7.24
N THR A 6 -29.43 -4.82 -7.24
CA THR A 6 -28.27 -4.38 -8.05
C THR A 6 -27.02 -5.20 -7.71
N LEU A 7 -26.70 -5.37 -6.43
CA LEU A 7 -25.53 -6.15 -6.00
C LEU A 7 -25.64 -7.63 -6.39
N LYS A 8 -26.83 -8.24 -6.26
CA LYS A 8 -27.05 -9.62 -6.69
C LYS A 8 -26.78 -9.81 -8.19
N ILE A 9 -27.27 -8.88 -9.02
CA ILE A 9 -27.09 -8.94 -10.47
C ILE A 9 -25.61 -8.75 -10.84
N LEU A 10 -24.93 -7.75 -10.27
CA LEU A 10 -23.51 -7.52 -10.53
C LEU A 10 -22.64 -8.70 -10.08
N ASN A 11 -22.96 -9.32 -8.94
CA ASN A 11 -22.25 -10.49 -8.46
C ASN A 11 -22.44 -11.69 -9.40
N ALA A 12 -23.65 -11.96 -9.86
CA ALA A 12 -23.92 -13.03 -10.83
C ALA A 12 -23.10 -12.81 -12.12
N LEU A 13 -23.11 -11.60 -12.67
CA LEU A 13 -22.35 -11.27 -13.88
C LEU A 13 -20.83 -11.43 -13.68
N ALA A 14 -20.29 -11.01 -12.53
CA ALA A 14 -18.86 -11.12 -12.21
C ALA A 14 -18.41 -12.59 -12.11
N HIS A 15 -19.30 -13.48 -11.67
CA HIS A 15 -19.05 -14.92 -11.60
C HIS A 15 -19.38 -15.64 -12.91
N GLY A 16 -19.75 -14.91 -13.97
CA GLY A 16 -20.10 -15.51 -15.24
C GLY A 16 -21.42 -16.28 -15.18
N VAL A 17 -22.38 -15.80 -14.40
CA VAL A 17 -23.70 -16.41 -14.26
C VAL A 17 -24.75 -15.43 -14.78
N HIS A 18 -25.64 -15.93 -15.62
CA HIS A 18 -26.75 -15.14 -16.13
C HIS A 18 -27.75 -14.87 -14.99
N PRO A 19 -28.00 -13.59 -14.62
CA PRO A 19 -28.72 -13.24 -13.40
C PRO A 19 -30.21 -13.62 -13.39
N ALA A 20 -30.80 -13.87 -14.56
CA ALA A 20 -32.23 -14.21 -14.69
C ALA A 20 -32.48 -15.72 -14.92
N THR A 21 -31.52 -16.46 -15.47
CA THR A 21 -31.67 -17.89 -15.80
C THR A 21 -30.79 -18.79 -14.93
N GLY A 22 -29.75 -18.22 -14.29
CA GLY A 22 -28.79 -18.98 -13.49
C GLY A 22 -27.78 -19.79 -14.32
N GLU A 23 -27.79 -19.65 -15.65
CA GLU A 23 -26.88 -20.37 -16.53
C GLU A 23 -25.48 -19.79 -16.49
N GLN A 24 -24.47 -20.66 -16.53
CA GLN A 24 -23.07 -20.25 -16.62
C GLN A 24 -22.79 -19.77 -18.05
N PHE A 25 -22.18 -18.60 -18.19
CA PHE A 25 -21.67 -18.13 -19.46
C PHE A 25 -20.51 -19.02 -19.93
N ALA A 26 -20.37 -19.14 -21.26
CA ALA A 26 -19.24 -19.81 -21.88
C ALA A 26 -17.92 -19.12 -21.52
N SER A 27 -16.81 -19.87 -21.56
CA SER A 27 -15.48 -19.39 -21.17
C SER A 27 -14.92 -18.27 -22.06
N ASP A 28 -15.49 -18.08 -23.25
CA ASP A 28 -15.17 -16.98 -24.18
C ASP A 28 -16.04 -15.73 -23.96
N SER A 29 -16.95 -15.77 -22.98
CA SER A 29 -17.88 -14.67 -22.74
C SER A 29 -17.15 -13.41 -22.29
N PRO A 30 -17.55 -12.22 -22.79
CA PRO A 30 -17.00 -10.93 -22.34
C PRO A 30 -17.13 -10.69 -20.84
N TYR A 31 -18.07 -11.35 -20.16
CA TYR A 31 -18.25 -11.29 -18.70
C TYR A 31 -17.18 -12.05 -17.92
N GLN A 32 -16.48 -13.00 -18.57
CA GLN A 32 -15.35 -13.73 -17.99
C GLN A 32 -14.00 -13.06 -18.26
N HIS A 33 -13.98 -11.99 -19.06
CA HIS A 33 -12.75 -11.25 -19.32
C HIS A 33 -12.25 -10.57 -18.03
N PRO A 34 -10.93 -10.66 -17.71
CA PRO A 34 -10.39 -10.15 -16.44
C PRO A 34 -10.73 -8.69 -16.14
N ASP A 35 -10.74 -7.83 -17.16
CA ASP A 35 -11.06 -6.41 -16.99
C ASP A 35 -12.55 -6.15 -16.73
N THR A 36 -13.44 -6.95 -17.33
CA THR A 36 -14.89 -6.86 -17.09
C THR A 36 -15.22 -7.30 -15.67
N VAL A 37 -14.60 -8.38 -15.20
CA VAL A 37 -14.75 -8.86 -13.82
C VAL A 37 -14.27 -7.79 -12.83
N ARG A 38 -13.11 -7.19 -13.06
CA ARG A 38 -12.60 -6.07 -12.24
C ARG A 38 -13.56 -4.89 -12.20
N ALA A 39 -14.06 -4.45 -13.36
CA ALA A 39 -15.01 -3.34 -13.45
C ALA A 39 -16.32 -3.63 -12.67
N LEU A 40 -16.82 -4.86 -12.72
CA LEU A 40 -18.01 -5.27 -11.97
C LEU A 40 -17.78 -5.27 -10.46
N PHE A 41 -16.61 -5.73 -9.98
CA PHE A 41 -16.25 -5.65 -8.57
C PHE A 41 -16.09 -4.20 -8.08
N GLU A 42 -15.54 -3.31 -8.90
CA GLU A 42 -15.47 -1.88 -8.58
C GLU A 42 -16.87 -1.25 -8.50
N ALA A 43 -17.76 -1.59 -9.43
CA ALA A 43 -19.14 -1.13 -9.41
C ALA A 43 -19.87 -1.59 -8.14
N MET A 44 -19.70 -2.84 -7.71
CA MET A 44 -20.28 -3.34 -6.45
C MET A 44 -19.79 -2.53 -5.26
N ARG A 45 -18.48 -2.27 -5.16
CA ARG A 45 -17.90 -1.47 -4.07
C ARG A 45 -18.42 -0.03 -4.05
N ALA A 46 -18.64 0.57 -5.21
CA ALA A 46 -19.18 1.93 -5.34
C ALA A 46 -20.67 2.00 -4.93
N VAL A 47 -21.44 0.97 -5.26
CA VAL A 47 -22.83 0.81 -4.80
C VAL A 47 -22.85 0.55 -3.29
N GLU A 48 -21.87 -0.18 -2.77
CA GLU A 48 -21.74 -0.43 -1.34
C GLU A 48 -21.40 0.83 -0.54
N SER A 49 -20.51 1.68 -1.06
CA SER A 49 -20.01 2.90 -0.41
C SER A 49 -20.96 4.10 -0.47
N ASN A 50 -22.21 3.92 -0.93
CA ASN A 50 -23.21 4.99 -1.06
C ASN A 50 -22.76 6.20 -1.91
N GLY A 51 -21.97 5.96 -2.96
CA GLY A 51 -21.50 7.03 -3.86
C GLY A 51 -20.30 7.82 -3.35
N ALA A 52 -19.68 7.43 -2.23
CA ALA A 52 -18.33 7.91 -1.92
C ALA A 52 -17.38 7.37 -3.00
N ALA A 53 -16.84 8.30 -3.82
CA ALA A 53 -16.04 8.02 -5.00
C ALA A 53 -14.98 6.95 -4.75
N PRO A 54 -14.76 6.02 -5.71
CA PRO A 54 -13.71 5.03 -5.56
C PRO A 54 -12.38 5.77 -5.60
N ALA A 55 -11.72 5.89 -4.44
CA ALA A 55 -10.32 6.27 -4.38
C ALA A 55 -9.55 5.30 -5.29
N ALA A 56 -9.10 5.83 -6.44
CA ALA A 56 -8.41 5.11 -7.50
C ALA A 56 -7.46 4.05 -6.93
N ARG A 57 -7.86 2.77 -7.02
CA ARG A 57 -7.14 1.66 -6.38
C ARG A 57 -6.38 0.85 -7.42
N GLY A 58 -5.35 1.47 -7.97
CA GLY A 58 -4.16 0.70 -8.31
C GLY A 58 -3.51 0.21 -7.01
N GLN A 59 -3.45 -1.12 -6.85
CA GLN A 59 -2.66 -1.90 -5.89
C GLN A 59 -3.34 -2.33 -4.56
N PRO A 60 -3.10 -3.60 -4.14
CA PRO A 60 -3.67 -4.20 -2.95
C PRO A 60 -2.95 -3.61 -1.73
N ALA A 61 -3.63 -2.72 -1.00
CA ALA A 61 -3.16 -2.32 0.32
C ALA A 61 -3.85 -3.16 1.37
N ALA A 62 -3.24 -4.30 1.67
CA ALA A 62 -3.25 -4.76 3.04
C ALA A 62 -2.55 -3.66 3.87
N SER A 63 -3.33 -2.79 4.49
CA SER A 63 -2.92 -2.02 5.67
C SER A 63 -1.56 -1.33 5.56
N LEU A 64 -1.32 -0.52 4.52
CA LEU A 64 -0.13 0.34 4.52
C LEU A 64 -0.41 1.61 5.36
N PRO A 65 0.50 2.01 6.27
CA PRO A 65 0.45 3.28 6.98
C PRO A 65 0.26 4.46 6.01
N GLY A 66 -0.46 5.49 6.44
CA GLY A 66 -1.03 6.55 5.58
C GLY A 66 -0.03 7.30 4.69
N ASN A 67 1.27 7.23 4.99
CA ASN A 67 2.33 7.89 4.22
C ASN A 67 3.17 6.95 3.33
N ALA A 68 2.70 5.73 3.06
CA ALA A 68 3.36 4.84 2.11
C ALA A 68 3.34 5.41 0.68
N GLY A 69 4.52 5.80 0.18
CA GLY A 69 4.69 6.36 -1.17
C GLY A 69 4.75 7.89 -1.24
N SER A 70 4.49 8.61 -0.15
CA SER A 70 4.66 10.07 -0.10
C SER A 70 6.14 10.45 -0.20
N ARG A 71 6.47 11.45 -1.02
CA ARG A 71 7.83 12.03 -1.10
C ARG A 71 8.22 12.54 0.29
N TRP A 72 9.44 12.23 0.74
CA TRP A 72 9.99 12.80 1.98
C TRP A 72 10.17 14.31 1.78
N THR A 73 9.62 15.12 2.66
CA THR A 73 9.88 16.57 2.68
C THR A 73 11.11 16.85 3.55
N SER A 74 11.86 17.91 3.25
CA SER A 74 13.06 18.25 4.02
C SER A 74 12.78 18.42 5.51
N GLU A 75 11.64 19.03 5.87
CA GLU A 75 11.20 19.16 7.26
C GLU A 75 10.93 17.80 7.92
N GLU A 76 10.34 16.85 7.19
CA GLU A 76 10.05 15.52 7.70
C GLU A 76 11.33 14.71 7.92
N GLU A 77 12.32 14.89 7.05
CA GLU A 77 13.65 14.30 7.25
C GLU A 77 14.40 14.90 8.43
N GLU A 78 14.32 16.21 8.62
CA GLU A 78 14.98 16.89 9.73
C GLU A 78 14.36 16.47 11.07
N ARG A 79 13.03 16.35 11.13
CA ARG A 79 12.33 15.75 12.28
C ARG A 79 12.76 14.31 12.53
N LEU A 80 12.88 13.49 11.47
CA LEU A 80 13.34 12.11 11.61
C LEU A 80 14.77 12.04 12.14
N ALA A 81 15.67 12.85 11.58
CA ALA A 81 17.07 12.90 11.97
C ALA A 81 17.22 13.36 13.42
N ALA A 82 16.53 14.44 13.82
CA ALA A 82 16.55 14.94 15.19
C ALA A 82 15.98 13.93 16.19
N ALA A 83 14.89 13.25 15.82
CA ALA A 83 14.27 12.24 16.67
C ALA A 83 15.17 11.00 16.83
N PHE A 84 15.85 10.57 15.76
CA PHE A 84 16.85 9.51 15.84
C PHE A 84 18.10 9.93 16.66
N ASP A 85 18.59 11.16 16.47
CA ASP A 85 19.71 11.71 17.25
C ASP A 85 19.35 11.86 18.74
N SER A 86 18.07 12.05 19.07
CA SER A 86 17.57 12.04 20.46
C SER A 86 17.46 10.63 21.08
N GLY A 87 17.84 9.59 20.35
CA GLY A 87 17.86 8.20 20.82
C GLY A 87 16.53 7.46 20.66
N ARG A 88 15.55 7.99 19.91
CA ARG A 88 14.29 7.28 19.65
C ARG A 88 14.51 6.06 18.77
N THR A 89 13.72 5.02 19.02
CA THR A 89 13.80 3.77 18.27
C THR A 89 13.11 3.88 16.91
N VAL A 90 13.55 3.09 15.94
CA VAL A 90 12.96 3.02 14.59
C VAL A 90 11.46 2.72 14.62
N ASP A 91 10.98 1.96 15.61
CA ASP A 91 9.55 1.62 15.75
C ASP A 91 8.70 2.84 16.17
N GLU A 92 9.22 3.66 17.08
CA GLU A 92 8.58 4.91 17.51
C GLU A 92 8.54 5.91 16.35
N LEU A 93 9.65 6.05 15.62
CA LEU A 93 9.72 6.90 14.43
C LEU A 93 8.74 6.44 13.33
N ALA A 94 8.57 5.12 13.15
CA ALA A 94 7.62 4.57 12.20
C ALA A 94 6.16 4.97 12.55
N ARG A 95 5.81 4.92 13.84
CA ARG A 95 4.48 5.33 14.32
C ARG A 95 4.26 6.83 14.17
N GLU A 96 5.25 7.63 14.58
CA GLU A 96 5.19 9.10 14.57
C GLU A 96 5.07 9.67 13.15
N HIS A 97 5.86 9.14 12.22
CA HIS A 97 5.81 9.56 10.81
C HIS A 97 4.73 8.83 10.01
N ASN A 98 4.00 7.90 10.64
CA ASN A 98 3.00 7.03 10.03
C ASN A 98 3.52 6.34 8.75
N ARG A 99 4.77 5.86 8.82
CA ARG A 99 5.49 5.17 7.73
C ARG A 99 5.92 3.78 8.20
N THR A 100 6.20 2.89 7.26
CA THR A 100 6.69 1.55 7.60
C THR A 100 8.11 1.62 8.18
N ARG A 101 8.45 0.67 9.06
CA ARG A 101 9.81 0.52 9.60
C ARG A 101 10.87 0.53 8.50
N ALA A 102 10.64 -0.21 7.41
CA ALA A 102 11.52 -0.24 6.25
C ALA A 102 11.73 1.14 5.60
N ALA A 103 10.70 1.99 5.54
CA ALA A 103 10.81 3.33 4.99
C ALA A 103 11.64 4.26 5.90
N ILE A 104 11.49 4.11 7.22
CA ILE A 104 12.33 4.80 8.21
C ILE A 104 13.78 4.34 8.09
N GLU A 105 14.03 3.03 8.13
CA GLU A 105 15.37 2.43 7.99
C GLU A 105 16.05 2.90 6.70
N ALA A 106 15.35 2.81 5.56
CA ALA A 106 15.88 3.29 4.28
C ALA A 106 16.24 4.78 4.30
N ARG A 107 15.45 5.62 4.98
CA ARG A 107 15.72 7.06 5.05
C ARG A 107 16.89 7.36 5.99
N LEU A 108 16.97 6.71 7.14
CA LEU A 108 18.11 6.83 8.05
C LEU A 108 19.41 6.40 7.38
N VAL A 109 19.38 5.33 6.58
CA VAL A 109 20.55 4.91 5.79
C VAL A 109 20.92 5.97 4.74
N ARG A 110 19.92 6.55 4.07
CA ARG A 110 20.16 7.63 3.08
C ARG A 110 20.67 8.92 3.71
N LEU A 111 20.29 9.20 4.96
CA LEU A 111 20.82 10.30 5.78
C LEU A 111 22.19 9.98 6.39
N GLY A 112 22.69 8.75 6.24
CA GLY A 112 23.97 8.31 6.82
C GLY A 112 23.95 8.14 8.33
N LYS A 113 22.75 8.05 8.94
CA LYS A 113 22.55 7.88 10.39
C LYS A 113 22.49 6.41 10.80
N LEU A 114 22.23 5.51 9.85
CA LEU A 114 22.12 4.06 10.08
C LEU A 114 22.87 3.31 8.99
N ASP A 115 23.62 2.27 9.35
CA ASP A 115 24.32 1.43 8.38
C ASP A 115 23.37 0.48 7.65
N ALA A 116 23.60 0.29 6.35
CA ALA A 116 22.80 -0.63 5.54
C ALA A 116 22.87 -2.09 6.01
N SER A 117 23.86 -2.45 6.84
CA SER A 117 24.00 -3.77 7.47
C SER A 117 23.16 -3.93 8.76
N ALA A 118 22.71 -2.82 9.36
CA ALA A 118 21.91 -2.82 10.58
C ALA A 118 20.40 -2.87 10.33
N VAL A 119 19.96 -2.88 9.06
CA VAL A 119 18.54 -2.95 8.70
C VAL A 119 18.00 -4.36 8.91
N THR A 120 16.95 -4.51 9.72
CA THR A 120 16.32 -5.81 9.96
C THR A 120 15.34 -6.19 8.84
N THR A 121 14.86 -5.20 8.08
CA THR A 121 13.90 -5.40 7.01
C THR A 121 14.62 -5.44 5.67
N PRO A 122 14.39 -6.46 4.81
CA PRO A 122 15.03 -6.50 3.50
C PRO A 122 14.56 -5.30 2.67
N LEU A 123 15.46 -4.33 2.49
CA LEU A 123 15.22 -3.18 1.64
C LEU A 123 15.12 -3.65 0.19
N ARG A 124 13.97 -3.40 -0.46
CA ARG A 124 13.75 -3.72 -1.89
C ARG A 124 14.77 -3.02 -2.81
N TYR A 125 15.37 -1.93 -2.33
CA TYR A 125 16.52 -1.28 -2.95
C TYR A 125 17.53 -0.91 -1.84
N PRO A 126 18.56 -1.73 -1.59
CA PRO A 126 19.61 -1.35 -0.65
C PRO A 126 20.37 -0.15 -1.25
N PRO A 127 20.47 0.99 -0.54
CA PRO A 127 21.37 2.06 -0.98
C PRO A 127 22.81 1.52 -0.98
N LYS A 128 23.63 1.96 -1.95
CA LYS A 128 25.06 1.63 -1.96
C LYS A 128 25.64 1.99 -0.60
N SER A 129 26.13 1.00 0.12
CA SER A 129 26.86 1.17 1.38
C SER A 129 28.05 2.08 1.12
N GLY A 130 27.87 3.38 1.38
CA GLY A 130 28.95 4.34 1.42
C GLY A 130 29.78 3.99 2.64
N GLY A 131 30.85 3.23 2.43
CA GLY A 131 31.75 2.80 3.50
C GLY A 131 32.15 3.98 4.36
N ARG A 132 31.74 3.96 5.62
CA ARG A 132 32.32 4.80 6.65
C ARG A 132 32.65 3.92 7.84
N SER A 133 33.73 3.17 7.67
CA SER A 133 34.45 2.54 8.76
C SER A 133 34.85 3.60 9.79
N ALA A 134 34.55 3.31 11.05
CA ALA A 134 35.19 3.81 12.26
C ALA A 134 35.09 5.32 12.55
N GLN A 135 34.49 5.66 13.70
CA GLN A 135 35.25 5.97 14.91
C GLN A 135 34.27 6.15 16.07
N ASN A 136 34.16 5.14 16.94
CA ASN A 136 33.74 5.38 18.32
C ASN A 136 34.97 5.27 19.21
N ASN A 137 35.14 6.34 19.97
CA ASN A 137 36.26 6.74 20.80
C ASN A 137 36.18 6.03 22.17
N VAL A 138 37.24 5.33 22.59
CA VAL A 138 37.80 5.26 23.96
C VAL A 138 39.26 4.82 23.83
#